data_AF-A0A183LEA7-F1
#
_entry.id   AF-A0A183LEA7-F1
#
_cell.length_a   1.000
_cell.length_b   1.000
_cell.length_c   1.000
_cell.angle_alpha   90.00
_cell.angle_beta   90.00
_cell.angle_gamma   90.00
#
_symmetry.space_group_name_H-M   'P 1'
#
loop_
_entity.id
_entity.type
_entity.pdbx_description
1 polymer ?
#
loop_
_entity_poly.entity_id
_entity_poly.type
_entity_poly.pdbx_seq_one_letter_code
_entity_poly.pdbx_strand_id
1 'polypeptide(L)'
;MELITENIDRATYSGKVISEVMGSGQPLDEKLVYNLITQKLESPECAHYGYVLDDLPAFSESIITIEDQIACITSLNLKPDFIVHIKVSMKLLFSSSS
;
A
#
# COMPACT_ATOMS: atom_id res chain seq x y z
N MET A 1 1.96 -0.84 -6.22
CA MET A 1 2.31 -0.11 -7.46
C MET A 1 1.08 0.49 -8.15
N GLU A 2 -0.03 -0.24 -8.31
CA GLU A 2 -1.24 0.25 -9.00
C GLU A 2 -1.76 1.60 -8.50
N LEU A 3 -1.86 1.79 -7.18
CA LEU A 3 -2.32 3.05 -6.58
C LEU A 3 -1.43 4.26 -6.91
N ILE A 4 -0.12 4.04 -6.99
CA ILE A 4 0.85 5.08 -7.34
C ILE A 4 0.68 5.47 -8.81
N THR A 5 0.66 4.48 -9.70
CA THR A 5 0.45 4.69 -11.13
C THR A 5 -0.89 5.36 -11.41
N GLU A 6 -1.97 4.93 -10.74
CA GLU A 6 -3.30 5.54 -10.87
C GLU A 6 -3.27 7.05 -10.55
N ASN A 7 -2.59 7.45 -9.47
CA ASN A 7 -2.49 8.85 -9.08
C ASN A 7 -1.70 9.69 -10.09
N ILE A 8 -0.60 9.14 -10.63
CA ILE A 8 0.21 9.77 -11.68
C ILE A 8 -0.62 9.96 -12.95
N ASP A 9 -1.29 8.90 -13.43
CA ASP A 9 -2.05 8.90 -14.68
C ASP A 9 -3.23 9.85 -14.64
N ARG A 10 -3.91 9.94 -13.47
CA ARG A 10 -4.99 10.91 -13.23
C ARG A 10 -4.50 12.34 -13.00
N ALA A 11 -3.18 12.56 -12.98
CA ALA A 11 -2.54 13.84 -12.70
C ALA A 11 -3.06 14.51 -11.41
N THR A 12 -3.33 13.70 -10.37
CA THR A 12 -3.74 14.23 -9.06
C THR A 12 -2.61 15.08 -8.46
N TYR A 13 -2.93 15.88 -7.43
CA TYR A 13 -1.89 16.62 -6.72
C TYR A 13 -0.80 15.67 -6.20
N SER A 14 -1.20 14.59 -5.53
CA SER A 14 -0.28 13.55 -5.06
C SER A 14 0.47 12.88 -6.21
N GLY A 15 -0.19 12.62 -7.34
CA GLY A 15 0.45 12.05 -8.53
C GLY A 15 1.61 12.90 -9.06
N LYS A 16 1.43 14.23 -9.11
CA LYS A 16 2.50 15.16 -9.52
C LYS A 16 3.69 15.13 -8.54
N VAL A 17 3.40 15.16 -7.24
CA VAL A 17 4.44 15.05 -6.19
C VAL A 17 5.19 13.73 -6.31
N ILE A 18 4.47 12.62 -6.51
CA ILE A 18 5.08 11.30 -6.70
C ILE A 18 6.01 11.30 -7.92
N SER A 19 5.55 11.80 -9.07
CA SER A 19 6.36 11.84 -10.30
C SER A 19 7.65 12.63 -10.11
N GLU A 20 7.61 13.75 -9.39
CA GLU A 20 8.79 14.56 -9.09
C GLU A 20 9.78 13.83 -8.17
N VAL A 21 9.30 13.29 -7.04
CA VAL A 21 10.15 12.59 -6.07
C VAL A 21 10.79 11.36 -6.70
N MET A 22 10.00 10.49 -7.33
CA MET A 22 10.52 9.29 -7.98
C MET A 22 11.43 9.61 -9.17
N GLY A 23 11.12 10.67 -9.93
CA GLY A 23 11.96 11.14 -11.03
C GLY A 23 13.34 11.62 -10.58
N SER A 24 13.47 12.07 -9.33
CA SER A 24 14.75 12.43 -8.70
C SER A 24 15.50 11.25 -8.08
N GLY A 25 14.96 10.02 -8.17
CA GLY A 25 15.53 8.81 -7.58
C GLY A 25 15.40 8.73 -6.06
N GLN A 26 14.61 9.61 -5.44
CA GLN A 26 14.35 9.61 -4.00
C GLN A 26 13.20 8.67 -3.64
N PRO A 27 13.21 8.04 -2.44
CA PRO A 27 12.09 7.26 -1.98
C PRO A 27 10.88 8.16 -1.68
N LEU A 28 9.68 7.59 -1.80
CA LEU A 28 8.47 8.28 -1.37
C LEU A 28 8.40 8.33 0.15
N ASP A 29 7.85 9.43 0.65
CA ASP A 29 7.54 9.58 2.08
C ASP A 29 6.48 8.56 2.52
N GLU A 30 6.74 7.87 3.64
CA GLU A 30 5.85 6.82 4.14
C GLU A 30 4.45 7.38 4.45
N LYS A 31 4.35 8.62 4.97
CA LYS A 31 3.05 9.24 5.25
C LYS A 31 2.26 9.51 3.98
N LEU A 32 2.93 9.94 2.91
CA LEU A 32 2.28 10.13 1.62
C LEU A 32 1.68 8.83 1.12
N VAL A 33 2.45 7.74 1.13
CA VAL A 33 1.99 6.41 0.68
C VAL A 33 0.83 5.93 1.54
N TYR A 34 0.95 6.04 2.86
CA TYR A 34 -0.08 5.63 3.80
C TYR A 34 -1.39 6.39 3.60
N ASN A 35 -1.32 7.71 3.42
CA ASN A 35 -2.50 8.55 3.17
C ASN A 35 -3.19 8.18 1.85
N LEU A 36 -2.44 7.83 0.81
CA LEU A 36 -3.03 7.36 -0.45
C LEU A 36 -3.80 6.05 -0.25
N ILE A 37 -3.23 5.12 0.53
CA ILE A 37 -3.85 3.83 0.83
C ILE A 37 -5.15 4.05 1.60
N THR A 38 -5.13 4.83 2.69
CA THR A 38 -6.33 5.08 3.50
C THR A 38 -7.43 5.78 2.71
N GLN A 39 -7.08 6.77 1.88
CA GLN A 39 -8.04 7.43 0.99
C GLN A 39 -8.67 6.46 -0.03
N LYS A 40 -7.89 5.54 -0.62
CA LYS A 40 -8.41 4.55 -1.55
C LYS A 40 -9.35 3.57 -0.85
N LEU A 41 -9.01 3.12 0.36
CA LEU A 41 -9.83 2.20 1.15
C LEU A 41 -11.21 2.80 1.52
N GLU A 42 -11.31 4.12 1.67
CA GLU A 42 -12.57 4.83 1.91
C GLU A 42 -13.35 5.16 0.62
N SER A 43 -12.82 4.82 -0.55
CA SER A 43 -13.46 5.16 -1.82
C SER A 43 -14.77 4.40 -2.05
N PRO A 44 -15.73 4.98 -2.81
CA PRO A 44 -16.96 4.27 -3.18
C PRO A 44 -16.71 2.97 -3.94
N GLU A 45 -15.61 2.89 -4.69
CA GLU A 45 -15.19 1.70 -5.43
C GLU A 45 -14.85 0.56 -4.47
N CYS A 46 -13.99 0.81 -3.48
CA CYS A 46 -13.65 -0.19 -2.46
C CYS A 46 -14.86 -0.56 -1.59
N ALA A 47 -15.73 0.40 -1.27
CA ALA A 47 -16.96 0.13 -0.53
C ALA A 47 -17.95 -0.76 -1.30
N HIS A 48 -17.98 -0.65 -2.64
CA HIS A 48 -18.91 -1.40 -3.48
C HIS A 48 -18.37 -2.76 -3.93
N TYR A 49 -17.10 -2.82 -4.36
CA TYR A 49 -16.48 -4.01 -4.93
C TYR A 49 -15.58 -4.78 -3.96
N GLY A 50 -15.28 -4.20 -2.79
CA GLY A 50 -14.26 -4.72 -1.89
C GLY A 50 -12.85 -4.34 -2.31
N TYR A 51 -11.85 -4.90 -1.63
CA TYR A 51 -10.44 -4.67 -1.89
C TYR A 51 -9.58 -5.86 -1.46
N VAL A 52 -8.38 -5.95 -2.03
CA VAL A 52 -7.29 -6.77 -1.50
C VAL A 52 -6.22 -5.82 -1.00
N LEU A 53 -5.90 -5.91 0.28
CA LEU A 53 -4.82 -5.16 0.88
C LEU A 53 -3.57 -6.03 0.91
N ASP A 54 -2.51 -5.56 0.27
CA ASP A 54 -1.19 -6.18 0.23
C ASP A 54 -0.18 -5.27 0.93
N ASP A 55 0.94 -5.83 1.40
CA ASP A 55 2.06 -5.16 2.08
C ASP A 55 1.78 -4.50 3.44
N LEU A 56 0.54 -4.48 3.94
CA LEU A 56 0.23 -4.03 5.31
C LEU A 56 -0.10 -5.21 6.26
N PRO A 57 0.42 -5.20 7.50
CA PRO A 57 1.33 -4.20 8.06
C PRO A 57 2.75 -4.28 7.47
N ALA A 58 3.32 -3.13 7.14
CA ALA A 58 4.68 -2.98 6.66
C ALA A 58 5.64 -2.90 7.85
N PHE A 59 6.81 -3.54 7.71
CA PHE A 59 7.87 -3.57 8.72
C PHE A 59 8.64 -2.24 8.86
N SER A 60 8.39 -1.26 8.00
CA SER A 60 9.03 0.05 8.08
C SER A 60 8.41 0.85 9.22
N GLU A 61 8.92 0.67 10.43
CA GLU A 61 8.47 1.40 11.63
C GLU A 61 9.06 2.83 11.71
N SER A 62 9.61 3.37 10.61
CA SER A 62 10.34 4.64 10.68
C SER A 62 9.41 5.82 10.97
N ILE A 63 8.15 5.75 10.53
CA ILE A 63 7.16 6.80 10.72
C ILE A 63 5.80 6.29 11.23
N ILE A 64 5.37 5.09 10.83
CA ILE A 64 4.06 4.53 11.22
C ILE A 64 4.26 3.14 11.83
N THR A 65 3.86 2.99 13.09
CA THR A 65 4.05 1.72 13.83
C THR A 65 3.16 0.60 13.31
N ILE A 66 3.53 -0.65 13.53
CA ILE A 66 2.69 -1.80 13.18
C ILE A 66 1.36 -1.73 13.92
N GLU A 67 1.37 -1.29 15.18
CA GLU A 67 0.18 -1.09 16.00
C GLU A 67 -0.77 -0.06 15.38
N ASP A 68 -0.25 1.08 14.90
CA ASP A 68 -1.06 2.10 14.23
C ASP A 68 -1.67 1.57 12.93
N GLN A 69 -0.91 0.80 12.15
CA GLN A 69 -1.38 0.18 10.92
C GLN A 69 -2.52 -0.83 11.20
N ILE A 70 -2.35 -1.68 12.23
CA ILE A 70 -3.39 -2.62 12.66
C ILE A 70 -4.62 -1.87 13.17
N ALA A 71 -4.44 -0.83 13.98
CA ALA A 71 -5.54 -0.01 14.49
C ALA A 71 -6.33 0.64 13.33
N CYS A 72 -5.64 1.18 12.33
CA CYS A 72 -6.27 1.69 11.12
C CYS A 72 -7.07 0.62 10.39
N ILE A 73 -6.46 -0.52 10.05
CA ILE A 73 -7.14 -1.60 9.30
C ILE A 73 -8.38 -2.11 10.04
N THR A 74 -8.30 -2.25 11.36
CA THR A 74 -9.40 -2.76 12.19
C THR A 74 -10.50 -1.73 12.47
N SER A 75 -10.25 -0.45 12.21
CA SER A 75 -11.21 0.66 12.35
C SER A 75 -11.89 1.07 11.05
N LEU A 76 -11.46 0.52 9.90
CA LEU A 76 -12.12 0.75 8.61
C LEU A 76 -13.61 0.41 8.67
N ASN A 77 -14.44 1.18 7.95
CA ASN A 77 -15.86 0.89 7.80
C ASN A 77 -16.09 -0.47 7.13
N LEU A 78 -15.35 -0.75 6.05
CA LEU A 78 -15.25 -2.06 5.44
C LEU A 78 -13.95 -2.70 5.92
N LYS A 79 -14.04 -3.71 6.78
CA LYS A 79 -12.88 -4.41 7.35
C LYS A 79 -12.49 -5.59 6.46
N PRO A 80 -11.22 -6.03 6.48
CA PRO A 80 -10.86 -7.27 5.80
C PRO A 80 -11.61 -8.47 6.40
N ASP A 81 -12.29 -9.24 5.56
CA ASP A 81 -12.98 -10.47 5.98
C ASP A 81 -12.03 -11.65 6.18
N PHE A 82 -10.94 -11.68 5.40
CA PHE A 82 -10.00 -12.79 5.36
C PHE A 82 -8.55 -12.30 5.35
N ILE A 83 -7.68 -13.11 5.97
CA ILE A 83 -6.23 -12.95 5.88
C ILE A 83 -5.69 -14.14 5.11
N VAL A 84 -5.05 -13.89 3.97
CA VAL A 84 -4.43 -14.92 3.14
C VAL A 84 -2.93 -14.98 3.43
N HIS A 85 -2.49 -16.00 4.17
CA HIS A 85 -1.07 -16.20 4.47
C HIS A 85 -0.44 -17.17 3.46
N ILE A 86 0.27 -16.61 2.48
CA ILE A 86 1.01 -17.38 1.48
C ILE A 86 2.38 -17.78 2.04
N LYS A 87 2.68 -19.08 2.06
CA LYS A 87 3.97 -19.62 2.51
C LYS A 87 4.73 -20.25 1.35
N VAL A 88 5.96 -19.82 1.11
CA VAL A 88 6.84 -20.37 0.09
C VAL A 88 8.21 -20.66 0.71
N SER A 89 8.83 -21.77 0.31
CA SER A 89 10.19 -22.07 0.75
C SER A 89 11.21 -21.18 0.04
N MET A 90 12.22 -20.68 0.76
CA MET A 90 13.31 -19.87 0.19
C MET A 90 14.01 -20.57 -0.98
N LYS A 91 14.13 -21.90 -0.92
CA LYS A 91 14.74 -22.70 -2.00
C LYS A 91 14.02 -22.52 -3.34
N LEU A 92 12.68 -22.42 -3.34
CA LEU A 92 11.90 -22.22 -4.56
C LEU A 92 11.95 -20.77 -5.06
N LEU A 93 12.19 -19.80 -4.16
CA LEU A 93 12.31 -18.39 -4.53
C LEU A 93 13.64 -18.07 -5.20
N PHE A 94 14.73 -18.72 -4.76
CA PHE A 94 16.08 -18.45 -5.26
C PHE A 94 16.62 -19.47 -6.28
N SER A 95 15.84 -20.51 -6.63
CA SER A 95 16.27 -21.54 -7.59
C SER A 95 16.46 -21.02 -9.02
N SER A 96 16.05 -19.79 -9.32
CA SER A 96 16.10 -19.17 -10.65
C SER A 96 17.32 -18.25 -10.86
N SER A 97 18.25 -18.17 -9.88
CA SER A 97 19.40 -17.26 -9.90
C SER A 97 20.75 -17.95 -10.18
N SER A 98 20.75 -19.09 -10.88
CA SER A 98 21.96 -19.85 -11.27
C SER A 98 22.33 -19.65 -12.72
#